data_AF-A0A4S4FI61-F1
#
_entry.id   AF-A0A4S4FI61-F1
#
_cell.length_a   1.000
_cell.length_b   1.000
_cell.length_c   1.000
_cell.angle_alpha   90.00
_cell.angle_beta   90.00
_cell.angle_gamma   90.00
#
_symmetry.space_group_name_H-M   'P 1'
#
loop_
_entity.id
_entity.type
_entity.pdbx_description
1 polymer ?
#
loop_
_entity_poly.entity_id
_entity_poly.type
_entity_poly.pdbx_seq_one_letter_code
_entity_poly.pdbx_strand_id
1 'polypeptide(L)'
;MKTKSLSRSAAVVAVLAVILAGCSSTPSSPLARFDEEQTAEDALPEAAGDHLSVDATSVRFLWSDDDLSAYAVLSEDGLPCLVMFSERQPSGIEGCGAQLPTVMTIGGRTQYALVGDRDSDVELLNGSGGWQKLADNFYRD
;
A
#
# COMPACT_ATOMS: atom_id res chain seq x y z
N MET A 1 36.69 16.25 -70.10
CA MET A 1 35.92 16.68 -68.91
C MET A 1 35.63 15.43 -68.08
N LYS A 2 35.64 15.38 -66.75
CA LYS A 2 36.24 16.15 -65.66
C LYS A 2 36.02 15.26 -64.40
N THR A 3 37.12 14.88 -63.75
CA THR A 3 37.32 14.48 -62.33
C THR A 3 36.36 13.53 -61.58
N LYS A 4 36.99 12.51 -61.00
CA LYS A 4 36.55 11.64 -59.88
C LYS A 4 36.16 12.45 -58.63
N SER A 5 35.18 12.00 -57.86
CA SER A 5 34.83 12.51 -56.52
C SER A 5 34.34 11.32 -55.67
N LEU A 6 35.19 10.74 -54.81
CA LEU A 6 35.46 11.05 -53.39
C LEU A 6 34.36 10.57 -52.43
N SER A 7 34.75 9.49 -51.72
CA SER A 7 34.19 8.93 -50.50
C SER A 7 33.87 10.00 -49.45
N ARG A 8 32.73 9.85 -48.77
CA ARG A 8 32.46 10.50 -47.48
C ARG A 8 31.89 9.47 -46.52
N SER A 9 32.77 8.97 -45.66
CA SER A 9 32.46 8.29 -44.41
C SER A 9 31.50 9.17 -43.59
N ALA A 10 30.29 8.67 -43.32
CA ALA A 10 29.40 9.27 -42.34
C ALA A 10 29.67 8.61 -40.99
N ALA A 11 30.24 9.38 -40.08
CA ALA A 11 30.47 9.03 -38.69
C ALA A 11 29.14 8.66 -38.01
N VAL A 12 29.10 7.49 -37.37
CA VAL A 12 27.98 7.07 -36.53
C VAL A 12 28.03 7.91 -35.26
N VAL A 13 27.02 8.77 -35.12
CA VAL A 13 26.79 9.66 -33.99
C VAL A 13 26.41 8.84 -32.76
N ALA A 14 27.03 9.19 -31.64
CA ALA A 14 26.86 8.63 -30.31
C ALA A 14 25.38 8.51 -29.90
N VAL A 15 24.97 7.31 -29.48
CA VAL A 15 23.66 7.07 -28.85
C VAL A 15 23.80 7.24 -27.34
N LEU A 16 23.32 8.40 -26.90
CA LEU A 16 22.58 8.69 -25.66
C LEU A 16 22.89 7.84 -24.41
N ALA A 17 23.58 8.48 -23.47
CA ALA A 17 23.52 8.22 -22.04
C ALA A 17 22.17 8.69 -21.46
N VAL A 18 21.33 7.72 -21.07
CA VAL A 18 19.91 7.84 -20.65
C VAL A 18 19.70 6.52 -19.87
N ILE A 19 19.38 6.42 -18.56
CA ILE A 19 18.77 7.31 -17.56
C ILE A 19 19.07 6.75 -16.14
N LEU A 20 19.28 7.67 -15.21
CA LEU A 20 18.97 7.71 -13.77
C LEU A 20 19.02 6.44 -12.89
N ALA A 21 19.69 6.67 -11.77
CA ALA A 21 19.27 6.31 -10.42
C ALA A 21 18.98 4.83 -10.20
N GLY A 22 19.99 4.14 -9.65
CA GLY A 22 19.69 3.02 -8.77
C GLY A 22 18.61 3.49 -7.79
N CYS A 23 17.44 2.85 -7.87
CA CYS A 23 16.31 3.11 -7.00
C CYS A 23 16.85 3.14 -5.58
N SER A 24 16.87 4.35 -5.01
CA SER A 24 17.04 4.57 -3.59
C SER A 24 16.14 3.57 -2.90
N SER A 25 16.74 2.76 -2.03
CA SER A 25 16.07 1.89 -1.07
C SER A 25 14.73 2.47 -0.68
N THR A 26 13.66 1.98 -1.31
CA THR A 26 12.31 2.21 -0.87
C THR A 26 12.34 1.83 0.61
N PRO A 27 11.88 2.69 1.55
CA PRO A 27 11.59 2.19 2.88
C PRO A 27 10.77 0.94 2.65
N SER A 28 11.26 -0.21 3.14
CA SER A 28 10.56 -1.47 3.00
C SER A 28 9.16 -1.18 3.47
N SER A 29 8.22 -1.18 2.53
CA SER A 29 6.84 -0.90 2.88
C SER A 29 6.53 -1.91 3.97
N PRO A 30 6.07 -1.48 5.16
CA PRO A 30 6.03 -2.37 6.31
C PRO A 30 5.05 -3.55 6.09
N LEU A 31 4.31 -3.48 4.98
CA LEU A 31 3.56 -4.56 4.35
C LEU A 31 4.08 -4.76 2.91
N ALA A 32 4.67 -5.92 2.63
CA ALA A 32 5.14 -6.29 1.30
C ALA A 32 4.02 -6.28 0.24
N ARG A 33 2.76 -6.42 0.66
CA ARG A 33 1.58 -6.40 -0.23
C ARG A 33 1.40 -5.09 -0.99
N PHE A 34 1.92 -3.96 -0.50
CA PHE A 34 1.77 -2.67 -1.19
C PHE A 34 2.52 -2.60 -2.52
N ASP A 35 3.47 -3.51 -2.76
CA ASP A 35 4.21 -3.61 -4.02
C ASP A 35 3.53 -4.57 -5.03
N GLU A 36 2.44 -5.26 -4.64
CA GLU A 36 1.71 -6.20 -5.50
C GLU A 36 0.82 -5.47 -6.52
N GLU A 37 0.43 -6.12 -7.61
CA GLU A 37 -0.49 -5.54 -8.58
C GLU A 37 -1.91 -5.43 -7.97
N GLN A 38 -2.53 -4.25 -8.08
CA GLN A 38 -3.90 -4.04 -7.58
C GLN A 38 -4.92 -4.84 -8.40
N THR A 39 -5.90 -5.38 -7.67
CA THR A 39 -7.06 -6.09 -8.18
C THR A 39 -8.31 -5.21 -8.11
N ALA A 40 -9.45 -5.70 -8.61
CA ALA A 40 -10.72 -4.99 -8.51
C ALA A 40 -11.22 -4.83 -7.06
N GLU A 41 -10.81 -5.71 -6.16
CA GLU A 41 -11.18 -5.66 -4.73
C GLU A 41 -10.42 -4.54 -4.00
N ASP A 42 -9.29 -4.10 -4.54
CA ASP A 42 -8.44 -3.03 -3.99
C ASP A 42 -8.96 -1.62 -4.29
N ALA A 43 -10.20 -1.49 -4.78
CA ALA A 43 -10.85 -0.20 -4.94
C ALA A 43 -11.58 0.20 -3.65
N LEU A 44 -11.29 1.40 -3.14
CA LEU A 44 -12.10 2.00 -2.10
C LEU A 44 -13.51 2.31 -2.65
N PRO A 45 -14.57 2.22 -1.82
CA PRO A 45 -15.90 2.66 -2.23
C PRO A 45 -15.89 4.12 -2.70
N GLU A 46 -16.65 4.50 -3.73
CA GLU A 46 -16.66 5.89 -4.24
C GLU A 46 -16.95 6.94 -3.16
N ALA A 47 -17.77 6.58 -2.16
CA ALA A 47 -18.10 7.45 -1.03
C ALA A 47 -16.89 7.78 -0.10
N ALA A 48 -15.78 7.06 -0.24
CA ALA A 48 -14.54 7.26 0.50
C ALA A 48 -13.69 8.44 0.00
N GLY A 49 -13.79 8.75 -1.30
CA GLY A 49 -12.74 9.43 -2.05
C GLY A 49 -12.42 10.86 -1.61
N ASP A 50 -13.33 11.51 -0.89
CA ASP A 50 -13.19 12.91 -0.50
C ASP A 50 -12.78 13.13 0.98
N HIS A 51 -12.72 12.07 1.77
CA HIS A 51 -12.57 12.17 3.24
C HIS A 51 -11.28 11.58 3.80
N LEU A 52 -10.56 10.78 3.03
CA LEU A 52 -9.35 10.10 3.48
C LEU A 52 -8.10 10.76 2.91
N SER A 53 -7.07 10.93 3.75
CA SER A 53 -5.77 11.47 3.35
C SER A 53 -4.80 10.34 3.02
N VAL A 54 -5.19 9.51 2.06
CA VAL A 54 -4.52 8.25 1.72
C VAL A 54 -4.14 8.16 0.24
N ASP A 55 -3.08 7.42 -0.06
CA ASP A 55 -2.67 7.11 -1.42
C ASP A 55 -3.55 5.99 -2.00
N ALA A 56 -4.48 6.36 -2.87
CA ALA A 56 -5.40 5.43 -3.54
C ALA A 56 -4.70 4.32 -4.34
N THR A 57 -3.44 4.52 -4.76
CA THR A 57 -2.67 3.50 -5.52
C THR A 57 -2.06 2.41 -4.61
N SER A 58 -2.08 2.65 -3.30
CA SER A 58 -1.57 1.72 -2.29
C SER A 58 -2.68 0.90 -1.62
N VAL A 59 -3.94 1.06 -2.01
CA VAL A 59 -5.06 0.36 -1.36
C VAL A 59 -4.92 -1.15 -1.55
N ARG A 60 -5.05 -1.90 -0.46
CA ARG A 60 -5.07 -3.36 -0.45
C ARG A 60 -6.26 -3.85 0.37
N PHE A 61 -7.16 -4.59 -0.26
CA PHE A 61 -8.25 -5.25 0.42
C PHE A 61 -7.71 -6.30 1.40
N LEU A 62 -8.22 -6.26 2.62
CA LEU A 62 -7.84 -7.20 3.68
C LEU A 62 -8.96 -8.20 3.89
N TRP A 63 -10.16 -7.69 4.15
CA TRP A 63 -11.24 -8.52 4.68
C TRP A 63 -12.58 -7.80 4.57
N SER A 64 -13.66 -8.57 4.47
CA SER A 64 -15.02 -8.08 4.58
C SER A 64 -15.90 -9.10 5.32
N ASP A 65 -16.86 -8.60 6.09
CA ASP A 65 -17.91 -9.42 6.71
C ASP A 65 -19.16 -8.57 6.94
N ASP A 66 -20.31 -9.14 6.60
CA ASP A 66 -21.62 -8.47 6.60
C ASP A 66 -21.56 -7.09 5.93
N ASP A 67 -21.55 -6.02 6.74
CA ASP A 67 -21.58 -4.64 6.31
C ASP A 67 -20.23 -3.92 6.44
N LEU A 68 -19.16 -4.59 6.89
CA LEU A 68 -17.85 -4.00 7.17
C LEU A 68 -16.79 -4.49 6.18
N SER A 69 -16.07 -3.56 5.54
CA SER A 69 -14.91 -3.86 4.68
C SER A 69 -13.66 -3.18 5.25
N ALA A 70 -12.52 -3.87 5.18
CA ALA A 70 -11.25 -3.44 5.72
C ALA A 70 -10.17 -3.41 4.63
N TYR A 71 -9.39 -2.34 4.63
CA TYR A 71 -8.33 -2.08 3.66
C TYR A 71 -7.06 -1.63 4.39
N ALA A 72 -5.91 -2.11 3.92
CA ALA A 72 -4.63 -1.48 4.21
C ALA A 72 -4.38 -0.42 3.14
N VAL A 73 -3.83 0.72 3.54
CA VAL A 73 -3.45 1.79 2.62
C VAL A 73 -2.28 2.56 3.22
N LEU A 74 -1.50 3.25 2.39
CA LEU A 74 -0.52 4.23 2.84
C LEU A 74 -1.17 5.61 2.93
N SER A 75 -0.83 6.38 3.96
CA SER A 75 -1.10 7.82 3.96
C SER A 75 -0.33 8.50 2.83
N GLU A 76 -0.66 9.76 2.51
CA GLU A 76 0.12 10.57 1.57
C GLU A 76 1.61 10.72 2.00
N ASP A 77 1.87 10.62 3.31
CA ASP A 77 3.22 10.63 3.90
C ASP A 77 3.89 9.25 3.97
N GLY A 78 3.23 8.20 3.47
CA GLY A 78 3.75 6.83 3.42
C GLY A 78 3.60 6.04 4.73
N LEU A 79 2.72 6.43 5.65
CA LEU A 79 2.45 5.68 6.87
C LEU A 79 1.42 4.58 6.62
N PRO A 80 1.57 3.36 7.17
CA PRO A 80 0.55 2.33 7.07
C PRO A 80 -0.71 2.71 7.86
N CYS A 81 -1.84 2.66 7.17
CA CYS A 81 -3.16 2.96 7.67
C CYS A 81 -4.09 1.76 7.50
N LEU A 82 -4.91 1.55 8.51
CA LEU A 82 -6.08 0.68 8.43
C LEU A 82 -7.29 1.56 8.15
N VAL A 83 -7.98 1.28 7.05
CA VAL A 83 -9.23 1.94 6.67
C VAL A 83 -10.36 0.93 6.72
N MET A 84 -11.48 1.31 7.33
CA MET A 84 -12.66 0.48 7.41
C MET A 84 -13.91 1.23 6.97
N PHE A 85 -14.76 0.57 6.18
CA PHE A 85 -16.03 1.09 5.71
C PHE A 85 -17.17 0.24 6.19
N SER A 86 -18.24 0.89 6.65
CA SER A 86 -19.53 0.24 6.81
C SER A 86 -20.54 0.82 5.82
N GLU A 87 -21.43 -0.01 5.27
CA GLU A 87 -22.57 0.49 4.48
C GLU A 87 -23.44 1.49 5.27
N ARG A 88 -23.43 1.37 6.61
CA ARG A 88 -24.16 2.28 7.51
C ARG A 88 -23.40 3.58 7.79
N GLN A 89 -22.11 3.64 7.48
CA GLN A 89 -21.24 4.77 7.76
C GLN A 89 -20.26 4.99 6.59
N PRO A 90 -20.72 5.68 5.53
CA PRO A 90 -20.01 5.75 4.25
C PRO A 90 -18.73 6.58 4.29
N SER A 91 -18.53 7.39 5.33
CA SER A 91 -17.34 8.24 5.49
C SER A 91 -16.05 7.46 5.74
N GLY A 92 -16.15 6.16 6.07
CA GLY A 92 -15.01 5.37 6.52
C GLY A 92 -14.45 5.80 7.87
N ILE A 93 -13.61 4.95 8.45
CA ILE A 93 -12.78 5.25 9.61
C ILE A 93 -11.36 4.87 9.25
N GLU A 94 -10.41 5.77 9.53
CA GLU A 94 -9.00 5.60 9.24
C GLU A 94 -8.19 5.66 10.54
N GLY A 95 -7.24 4.73 10.69
CA GLY A 95 -6.22 4.77 11.73
C GLY A 95 -4.85 4.51 11.13
N CYS A 96 -3.98 5.52 11.14
CA CYS A 96 -2.59 5.41 10.69
C CYS A 96 -1.63 5.28 11.86
N GLY A 97 -0.57 4.49 11.67
CA GLY A 97 0.49 4.32 12.65
C GLY A 97 1.86 4.57 12.02
N ALA A 98 2.75 5.23 12.75
CA ALA A 98 4.16 5.33 12.33
C ALA A 98 4.91 3.99 12.39
N GLN A 99 4.34 3.01 13.12
CA GLN A 99 4.91 1.70 13.36
C GLN A 99 3.77 0.69 13.46
N LEU A 100 4.04 -0.56 13.07
CA LEU A 100 3.12 -1.68 13.24
C LEU A 100 3.37 -2.35 14.61
N PRO A 101 2.33 -2.95 15.24
CA PRO A 101 0.95 -3.00 14.75
C PRO A 101 0.20 -1.66 14.90
N THR A 102 -0.58 -1.30 13.89
CA THR A 102 -1.54 -0.19 13.97
C THR A 102 -2.86 -0.73 14.49
N VAL A 103 -3.25 -0.33 15.70
CA VAL A 103 -4.49 -0.77 16.34
C VAL A 103 -5.56 0.31 16.25
N MET A 104 -6.74 -0.07 15.80
CA MET A 104 -7.92 0.78 15.70
C MET A 104 -9.07 0.19 16.53
N THR A 105 -9.80 1.04 17.27
CA THR A 105 -10.98 0.62 18.04
C THR A 105 -12.25 1.16 17.39
N ILE A 106 -13.18 0.28 17.07
CA ILE A 106 -14.51 0.64 16.53
C ILE A 106 -15.57 0.41 17.62
N GLY A 107 -16.49 1.37 17.76
CA GLY A 107 -17.61 1.27 18.71
C GLY A 107 -17.19 1.19 20.19
N GLY A 108 -15.93 1.54 20.50
CA GLY A 108 -15.37 1.50 21.86
C GLY A 108 -15.19 0.10 22.44
N ARG A 109 -15.26 -0.96 21.62
CA ARG A 109 -15.23 -2.35 22.11
C ARG A 109 -14.40 -3.28 21.25
N THR A 110 -14.57 -3.24 19.94
CA THR A 110 -13.88 -4.16 19.02
C THR A 110 -12.60 -3.51 18.55
N GLN A 111 -11.48 -4.21 18.72
CA GLN A 111 -10.19 -3.75 18.27
C GLN A 111 -9.80 -4.51 17.00
N TYR A 112 -9.17 -3.79 16.08
CA TYR A 112 -8.62 -4.31 14.85
C TYR A 112 -7.16 -3.91 14.77
N ALA A 113 -6.31 -4.81 14.28
CA ALA A 113 -4.89 -4.56 14.16
C ALA A 113 -4.42 -4.87 12.74
N LEU A 114 -3.73 -3.89 12.15
CA LEU A 114 -2.88 -4.09 10.99
C LEU A 114 -1.47 -4.38 11.51
N VAL A 115 -0.87 -5.51 11.16
CA VAL A 115 0.46 -5.93 11.63
C VAL A 115 1.44 -6.03 10.48
N GLY A 116 2.73 -5.84 10.73
CA GLY A 116 3.73 -5.98 9.68
C GLY A 116 4.03 -7.44 9.36
N ASP A 117 4.83 -7.64 8.31
CA ASP A 117 5.37 -8.96 7.96
C ASP A 117 6.49 -9.43 8.91
N ARG A 118 6.76 -8.69 10.01
CA ARG A 118 7.79 -9.05 10.99
C ARG A 118 7.23 -10.08 11.95
N ASP A 119 7.98 -11.16 12.18
CA ASP A 119 7.62 -12.21 13.16
C ASP A 119 7.28 -11.62 14.54
N SER A 120 7.98 -10.57 14.97
CA SER A 120 7.75 -9.88 16.25
C SER A 120 6.35 -9.28 16.40
N ASP A 121 5.78 -8.77 15.30
CA ASP A 121 4.51 -8.06 15.33
C ASP A 121 3.35 -9.06 15.42
N VAL A 122 3.52 -10.21 14.76
CA VAL A 122 2.61 -11.36 14.82
C VAL A 122 2.68 -12.05 16.19
N GLU A 123 3.87 -12.23 16.76
CA GLU A 123 4.06 -12.81 18.10
C GLU A 123 3.41 -11.95 19.19
N LEU A 124 3.49 -10.61 19.07
CA LEU A 124 2.86 -9.65 20.00
C LEU A 124 1.36 -9.89 20.16
N LEU A 125 0.64 -10.13 19.05
CA LEU A 125 -0.80 -10.36 19.10
C LEU A 125 -1.13 -11.78 19.56
N ASN A 126 -0.43 -12.78 19.01
CA ASN A 126 -0.68 -14.19 19.34
C ASN A 126 -0.40 -14.51 20.83
N GLY A 127 0.55 -13.83 21.45
CA GLY A 127 0.89 -14.01 22.87
C GLY A 127 -0.17 -13.47 23.85
N SER A 128 -1.10 -12.62 23.40
CA SER A 128 -2.08 -11.95 24.26
C SER A 128 -3.42 -12.69 24.40
N GLY A 129 -3.66 -13.74 23.61
CA GLY A 129 -4.75 -14.70 23.83
C GLY A 129 -6.17 -14.26 23.43
N GLY A 130 -6.34 -13.12 22.77
CA GLY A 130 -7.66 -12.62 22.32
C GLY A 130 -7.79 -12.41 20.81
N TRP A 131 -6.68 -12.20 20.10
CA TRP A 131 -6.70 -11.84 18.68
C TRP A 131 -6.97 -13.05 17.75
N GLN A 132 -7.92 -12.85 16.83
CA GLN A 132 -8.21 -13.72 15.70
C GLN A 132 -7.63 -13.13 14.41
N LYS A 133 -6.83 -13.90 13.67
CA LYS A 133 -6.40 -13.53 12.31
C LYS A 133 -7.60 -13.58 11.35
N LEU A 134 -7.86 -12.48 10.64
CA LEU A 134 -8.94 -12.36 9.65
C LEU A 134 -8.41 -12.42 8.22
N ALA A 135 -7.22 -11.85 7.98
CA ALA A 135 -6.50 -11.93 6.72
C ALA A 135 -4.99 -11.82 6.97
N ASP A 136 -4.17 -11.88 5.93
CA ASP A 136 -2.75 -11.59 6.12
C ASP A 136 -2.60 -10.18 6.66
N ASN A 137 -1.75 -10.06 7.67
CA ASN A 137 -1.47 -8.81 8.34
C ASN A 137 -2.68 -8.13 9.00
N PHE A 138 -3.83 -8.81 9.16
CA PHE A 138 -5.04 -8.21 9.71
C PHE A 138 -5.74 -9.10 10.75
N TYR A 139 -6.00 -8.52 11.93
CA TYR A 139 -6.47 -9.22 13.13
C TYR A 139 -7.60 -8.47 13.84
N ARG A 140 -8.40 -9.18 14.63
CA ARG A 140 -9.47 -8.64 15.50
C ARG A 140 -9.42 -9.27 16.91
N ASP A 141 -9.57 -8.45 17.94
CA ASP A 141 -9.75 -8.86 19.35
C ASP A 141 -11.25 -8.96 19.71
#